data_AF-A0ABD6FR67-F1
#
_entry.id   AF-A0ABD6FR67-F1
#
_cell.length_a   1.000
_cell.length_b   1.000
_cell.length_c   1.000
_cell.angle_alpha   90.00
_cell.angle_beta   90.00
_cell.angle_gamma   90.00
#
_symmetry.space_group_name_H-M   'P 1'
#
loop_
_entity.id
_entity.type
_entity.pdbx_description
1 polymer ?
#
loop_
_entity_poly.entity_id
_entity_poly.type
_entity_poly.pdbx_seq_one_letter_code
_entity_poly.pdbx_strand_id
1 'polypeptide(L)'
;MADSLTSAERLLRTFARRTNLTLPGRGFALWGDQHDPALAQALTRIAGGLGMRPVTDGASESLAPLTVDLTDEPRVLLGGTELPERPDADTRITFARDHMPVSTALAREITATGVLVGRTVGVCLPLEPKTAVLALLLREAGAAVTVYAHPDETDVEVAEALRSRAFEVSADPARTGTAERSAALDFVRSGLDLLIDDGAHLIRLAHAEAPDQVARWVGASEETTSGVRALRPLAERGALLTPVIATNDAATKTAFDNRYGTAQSCVFAIADLLERVGLTLRSQRAVVVGYGPVGQGVAAMLRALDADVAVVETDPLRALLARHDGFETGTLAELAPEALVISATGAPRTVTADAAAAARAVAVAGGTPGEVELGEDVTLEPVDGEPHIVRARPHGTLLLAHVGAANLVAGEGNPIEIMDLSFATQLAALEHLVTARLAPGLHSLPDDAVARVAASAAAAHGVLLDPADGRHEDEPRPGRFGVTA
;
A
#
# COMPACT_ATOMS: atom_id res chain seq x y z
N MET A 1 31.49 -12.97 4.94
CA MET A 1 30.35 -13.41 5.78
C MET A 1 29.49 -12.18 5.98
N ALA A 2 28.20 -12.24 5.61
CA ALA A 2 27.30 -11.14 5.91
C ALA A 2 27.19 -10.99 7.43
N ASP A 3 27.19 -9.76 7.93
CA ASP A 3 26.92 -9.49 9.33
C ASP A 3 25.50 -9.99 9.71
N SER A 4 25.33 -10.46 10.95
CA SER A 4 24.09 -11.08 11.43
C SER A 4 22.86 -10.20 11.22
N LEU A 5 23.01 -8.88 11.25
CA LEU A 5 21.94 -7.92 10.92
C LEU A 5 21.47 -8.04 9.46
N THR A 6 22.41 -8.16 8.52
CA THR A 6 22.09 -8.29 7.09
C THR A 6 21.45 -9.64 6.81
N SER A 7 21.93 -10.71 7.45
CA SER A 7 21.31 -12.03 7.35
C SER A 7 19.88 -12.03 7.92
N ALA A 8 19.67 -11.42 9.09
CA ALA A 8 18.36 -11.28 9.71
C ALA A 8 17.37 -10.51 8.82
N GLU A 9 17.79 -9.35 8.30
CA GLU A 9 17.01 -8.55 7.37
C GLU A 9 16.60 -9.36 6.12
N ARG A 10 17.55 -10.08 5.51
CA ARG A 10 17.29 -10.90 4.31
C ARG A 10 16.29 -12.02 4.55
N LEU A 11 16.30 -12.65 5.73
CA LEU A 11 15.32 -13.67 6.10
C LEU A 11 13.91 -13.06 6.18
N LEU A 12 13.76 -11.93 6.85
CA LEU A 12 12.46 -11.23 6.96
C LEU A 12 11.97 -10.70 5.60
N ARG A 13 12.87 -10.16 4.77
CA ARG A 13 12.56 -9.77 3.38
C ARG A 13 12.14 -10.96 2.53
N THR A 14 12.76 -12.13 2.74
CA THR A 14 12.40 -13.36 2.03
C THR A 14 10.99 -13.81 2.38
N PHE A 15 10.58 -13.71 3.65
CA PHE A 15 9.19 -13.93 4.04
C PHE A 15 8.25 -13.00 3.26
N ALA A 16 8.47 -11.69 3.36
CA ALA A 16 7.59 -10.69 2.75
C ALA A 16 7.52 -10.84 1.22
N ARG A 17 8.65 -11.11 0.55
CA ARG A 17 8.68 -11.32 -0.90
C ARG A 17 7.98 -12.59 -1.33
N ARG A 18 8.20 -13.72 -0.63
CA ARG A 18 7.62 -15.01 -1.04
C ARG A 18 6.13 -15.11 -0.72
N THR A 19 5.65 -14.40 0.29
CA THR A 19 4.25 -14.50 0.75
C THR A 19 3.40 -13.27 0.42
N ASN A 20 4.01 -12.10 0.22
CA ASN A 20 3.31 -10.79 0.20
C ASN A 20 2.45 -10.55 1.47
N LEU A 21 2.85 -11.12 2.61
CA LEU A 21 2.16 -10.93 3.89
C LEU A 21 2.82 -9.87 4.77
N THR A 22 2.07 -9.37 5.74
CA THR A 22 2.50 -8.31 6.66
C THR A 22 3.38 -8.90 7.77
N LEU A 23 4.45 -8.18 8.13
CA LEU A 23 5.28 -8.47 9.30
C LEU A 23 4.72 -7.79 10.57
N PRO A 24 4.45 -6.47 10.60
CA PRO A 24 3.84 -5.83 11.77
C PRO A 24 2.58 -6.54 12.26
N GLY A 25 2.48 -6.75 13.58
CA GLY A 25 1.34 -7.43 14.20
C GLY A 25 1.35 -8.95 14.09
N ARG A 26 2.26 -9.56 13.31
CA ARG A 26 2.40 -11.02 13.21
C ARG A 26 3.20 -11.60 14.39
N GLY A 27 2.85 -12.82 14.79
CA GLY A 27 3.66 -13.64 15.68
C GLY A 27 5.03 -14.02 15.08
N PHE A 28 6.06 -14.10 15.92
CA PHE A 28 7.44 -14.40 15.54
C PHE A 28 8.03 -15.49 16.45
N ALA A 29 8.58 -16.54 15.86
CA ALA A 29 9.22 -17.63 16.59
C ALA A 29 10.61 -17.95 16.03
N LEU A 30 11.51 -18.38 16.90
CA LEU A 30 12.85 -18.86 16.57
C LEU A 30 12.99 -20.30 17.05
N TRP A 31 13.50 -21.18 16.19
CA TRP A 31 13.88 -22.55 16.55
C TRP A 31 15.39 -22.73 16.39
N GLY A 32 16.00 -23.49 17.29
CA GLY A 32 17.43 -23.77 17.23
C GLY A 32 18.31 -22.53 17.46
N ASP A 33 17.83 -21.53 18.19
CA ASP A 33 18.51 -20.26 18.46
C ASP A 33 19.91 -20.42 19.10
N GLN A 34 20.15 -21.54 19.79
CA GLN A 34 21.47 -21.88 20.33
C GLN A 34 22.55 -22.13 19.26
N HIS A 35 22.18 -22.41 18.01
CA HIS A 35 23.14 -22.73 16.94
C HIS A 35 23.74 -21.46 16.30
N ASP A 36 22.99 -20.35 16.27
CA ASP A 36 23.50 -19.04 15.88
C ASP A 36 22.90 -17.93 16.78
N PRO A 37 23.48 -17.73 17.98
CA PRO A 37 22.97 -16.74 18.93
C PRO A 37 23.03 -15.30 18.42
N ALA A 38 23.99 -14.98 17.54
CA ALA A 38 24.15 -13.64 17.01
C ALA A 38 23.04 -13.31 16.00
N LEU A 39 22.74 -14.25 15.09
CA LEU A 39 21.61 -14.13 14.17
C LEU A 39 20.26 -14.13 14.91
N ALA A 40 20.09 -15.01 15.89
CA ALA A 40 18.88 -15.05 16.72
C ALA A 40 18.63 -13.71 17.44
N GLN A 41 19.68 -13.10 18.00
CA GLN A 41 19.59 -11.80 18.65
C GLN A 41 19.26 -10.68 17.65
N ALA A 42 19.88 -10.68 16.47
CA ALA A 42 19.60 -9.74 15.40
C ALA A 42 18.14 -9.85 14.92
N LEU A 43 17.67 -11.07 14.67
CA LEU A 43 16.28 -11.35 14.28
C LEU A 43 15.28 -10.88 15.34
N THR A 44 15.51 -11.21 16.61
CA THR A 44 14.63 -10.78 17.72
C THR A 44 14.55 -9.25 17.82
N ARG A 45 15.69 -8.57 17.67
CA ARG A 45 15.77 -7.10 17.72
C ARG A 45 14.99 -6.47 16.56
N ILE A 46 15.25 -6.93 15.33
CA ILE A 46 14.60 -6.39 14.14
C ILE A 46 13.10 -6.70 14.17
N ALA A 47 12.71 -7.95 14.45
CA ALA A 47 11.30 -8.35 14.54
C ALA A 47 10.53 -7.52 15.58
N GLY A 48 11.11 -7.31 16.77
CA GLY A 48 10.53 -6.45 17.80
C GLY A 48 10.40 -4.99 17.34
N GLY A 49 11.42 -4.45 16.67
CA GLY A 49 11.38 -3.10 16.09
C GLY A 49 10.33 -2.94 14.98
N LEU A 50 10.05 -4.00 14.23
CA LEU A 50 8.99 -4.05 13.21
C LEU A 50 7.58 -4.25 13.79
N GLY A 51 7.45 -4.38 15.12
CA GLY A 51 6.16 -4.59 15.78
C GLY A 51 5.64 -6.02 15.70
N MET A 52 6.52 -7.00 15.46
CA MET A 52 6.18 -8.42 15.59
C MET A 52 6.20 -8.83 17.06
N ARG A 53 5.42 -9.84 17.44
CA ARG A 53 5.34 -10.33 18.82
C ARG A 53 5.99 -11.70 18.95
N PRO A 54 6.87 -11.93 19.93
CA PRO A 54 7.41 -13.27 20.16
C PRO A 54 6.28 -14.22 20.55
N VAL A 55 6.23 -15.39 19.93
CA VAL A 55 5.28 -16.47 20.26
C VAL A 55 6.03 -17.73 20.66
N THR A 56 5.47 -18.47 21.61
CA THR A 56 6.00 -19.76 22.06
C THR A 56 5.35 -20.90 21.27
N ASP A 57 6.06 -22.02 21.10
CA ASP A 57 5.54 -23.21 20.44
C ASP A 57 4.18 -23.65 21.00
N GLY A 58 3.21 -23.86 20.11
CA GLY A 58 1.86 -24.33 20.46
C GLY A 58 0.82 -23.23 20.77
N ALA A 59 1.19 -21.95 20.71
CA ALA A 59 0.19 -20.87 20.77
C ALA A 59 -0.64 -20.85 19.47
N SER A 60 -1.96 -21.01 19.60
CA SER A 60 -2.89 -20.84 18.49
C SER A 60 -3.06 -19.34 18.21
N GLU A 61 -2.34 -18.84 17.22
CA GLU A 61 -2.49 -17.49 16.69
C GLU A 61 -3.54 -17.47 15.57
N SER A 62 -4.27 -16.36 15.45
CA SER A 62 -5.22 -16.11 14.34
C SER A 62 -4.50 -15.93 13.00
N LEU A 63 -3.34 -15.27 13.03
CA LEU A 63 -2.42 -15.16 11.90
C LEU A 63 -1.28 -16.15 12.10
N ALA A 64 -1.04 -16.99 11.09
CA ALA A 64 0.05 -17.95 11.13
C ALA A 64 1.39 -17.24 11.43
N PRO A 65 2.15 -17.63 12.48
CA PRO A 65 3.37 -16.91 12.83
C PRO A 65 4.45 -17.08 11.76
N LEU A 66 5.36 -16.10 11.68
CA LEU A 66 6.63 -16.27 10.98
C LEU A 66 7.58 -17.03 11.90
N THR A 67 8.03 -18.20 11.47
CA THR A 67 9.03 -18.98 12.20
C THR A 67 10.34 -18.96 11.44
N VAL A 68 11.46 -18.76 12.14
CA VAL A 68 12.80 -18.96 11.58
C VAL A 68 13.46 -20.16 12.26
N ASP A 69 13.79 -21.18 11.47
CA ASP A 69 14.53 -22.34 11.93
C ASP A 69 16.02 -22.12 11.67
N LEU A 70 16.80 -22.08 12.75
CA LEU A 70 18.24 -21.86 12.79
C LEU A 70 19.02 -23.15 13.11
N THR A 71 18.36 -24.32 13.13
CA THR A 71 19.00 -25.59 13.48
C THR A 71 20.12 -25.99 12.50
N ASP A 72 19.91 -25.71 11.22
CA ASP A 72 20.87 -25.94 10.12
C ASP A 72 21.04 -24.63 9.30
N GLU A 73 21.04 -24.72 7.97
CA GLU A 73 20.91 -23.54 7.11
C GLU A 73 19.62 -22.79 7.45
N PRO A 74 19.67 -21.47 7.74
CA PRO A 74 18.50 -20.71 8.17
C PRO A 74 17.33 -20.80 7.19
N ARG A 75 16.17 -21.23 7.69
CA ARG A 75 14.92 -21.33 6.91
C ARG A 75 13.84 -20.46 7.51
N VAL A 76 13.00 -19.91 6.63
CA VAL A 76 11.84 -19.11 6.99
C VAL A 76 10.59 -19.91 6.68
N LEU A 77 9.66 -19.95 7.63
CA LEU A 77 8.45 -20.76 7.58
C LEU A 77 7.22 -19.90 7.91
N LEU A 78 6.06 -20.32 7.41
CA LEU A 78 4.75 -19.74 7.71
C LEU A 78 3.96 -20.79 8.52
N GLY A 79 3.65 -20.48 9.77
CA GLY A 79 2.94 -21.41 10.66
C GLY A 79 3.68 -22.73 10.88
N GLY A 80 5.02 -22.72 10.85
CA GLY A 80 5.86 -23.92 10.97
C GLY A 80 5.93 -24.77 9.69
N THR A 81 5.35 -24.31 8.58
CA THR A 81 5.45 -24.97 7.27
C THR A 81 6.29 -24.16 6.29
N GLU A 82 6.87 -24.84 5.30
CA GLU A 82 7.62 -24.18 4.22
C GLU A 82 6.79 -23.09 3.55
N LEU A 83 7.43 -21.98 3.20
CA LEU A 83 6.72 -20.90 2.50
C LEU A 83 6.14 -21.43 1.19
N PRO A 84 4.91 -21.02 0.84
CA PRO A 84 4.25 -21.50 -0.36
C PRO A 84 5.03 -21.11 -1.61
N GLU A 85 4.88 -21.92 -2.66
CA GLU A 85 5.22 -21.52 -4.01
C GLU A 85 3.99 -20.87 -4.65
N ARG A 86 4.20 -19.75 -5.34
CA ARG A 86 3.15 -18.99 -6.03
C ARG A 86 3.57 -18.74 -7.49
N PRO A 87 3.73 -19.79 -8.31
CA PRO A 87 4.39 -19.69 -9.62
C PRO A 87 3.55 -19.01 -10.69
N ASP A 88 2.25 -18.84 -10.49
CA ASP A 88 1.32 -18.28 -11.48
C ASP A 88 0.24 -17.40 -10.81
N ALA A 89 -0.51 -16.65 -11.62
CA ALA A 89 -1.58 -15.79 -11.11
C ALA A 89 -2.69 -16.55 -10.36
N ASP A 90 -3.05 -17.77 -10.73
CA ASP A 90 -4.15 -18.50 -10.07
C ASP A 90 -3.80 -18.88 -8.64
N THR A 91 -2.58 -19.39 -8.43
CA THR A 91 -2.03 -19.70 -7.11
C THR A 91 -1.83 -18.43 -6.29
N ARG A 92 -1.37 -17.32 -6.89
CA ARG A 92 -1.25 -16.01 -6.23
C ARG A 92 -2.61 -15.46 -5.79
N ILE A 93 -3.64 -15.54 -6.63
CA ILE A 93 -5.01 -15.08 -6.32
C ILE A 93 -5.64 -15.95 -5.23
N THR A 94 -5.46 -17.27 -5.30
CA THR A 94 -5.95 -18.19 -4.26
C THR A 94 -5.28 -17.91 -2.92
N PHE A 95 -3.96 -17.76 -2.91
CA PHE A 95 -3.22 -17.42 -1.71
C PHE A 95 -3.65 -16.07 -1.12
N ALA A 96 -3.86 -15.06 -1.97
CA ALA A 96 -4.39 -13.78 -1.53
C ALA A 96 -5.76 -13.93 -0.87
N ARG A 97 -6.67 -14.70 -1.48
CA ARG A 97 -8.00 -14.95 -0.94
C ARG A 97 -7.98 -15.63 0.42
N ASP A 98 -7.10 -16.61 0.62
CA ASP A 98 -6.93 -17.32 1.89
C ASP A 98 -6.45 -16.39 3.03
N HIS A 99 -5.80 -15.27 2.68
CA HIS A 99 -5.28 -14.27 3.61
C HIS A 99 -6.06 -12.95 3.57
N MET A 100 -7.28 -12.97 3.01
CA MET A 100 -8.21 -11.84 3.00
C MET A 100 -9.52 -12.13 3.76
N PRO A 101 -9.46 -12.52 5.05
CA PRO A 101 -10.65 -12.92 5.81
C PRO A 101 -11.62 -11.76 6.10
N VAL A 102 -11.16 -10.52 6.18
CA VAL A 102 -11.99 -9.36 6.56
C VAL A 102 -12.91 -8.95 5.42
N SER A 103 -12.35 -8.70 4.24
CA SER A 103 -13.13 -8.42 3.03
C SER A 103 -14.02 -9.60 2.66
N THR A 104 -13.56 -10.84 2.85
CA THR A 104 -14.39 -12.03 2.64
C THR A 104 -15.59 -12.08 3.59
N ALA A 105 -15.41 -11.79 4.87
CA ALA A 105 -16.50 -11.77 5.85
C ALA A 105 -17.52 -10.68 5.51
N LEU A 106 -17.05 -9.46 5.24
CA LEU A 106 -17.92 -8.34 4.89
C LEU A 106 -18.64 -8.54 3.57
N ALA A 107 -17.98 -9.12 2.55
CA ALA A 107 -18.62 -9.47 1.30
C ALA A 107 -19.79 -10.44 1.51
N ARG A 108 -19.63 -11.46 2.39
CA ARG A 108 -20.72 -12.40 2.73
C ARG A 108 -21.90 -11.71 3.40
N GLU A 109 -21.64 -10.77 4.31
CA GLU A 109 -22.70 -9.95 4.93
C GLU A 109 -23.46 -9.15 3.86
N ILE A 110 -22.72 -8.48 2.97
CA ILE A 110 -23.28 -7.71 1.85
C ILE A 110 -24.09 -8.61 0.91
N THR A 111 -23.60 -9.82 0.57
CA THR A 111 -24.33 -10.82 -0.20
C THR A 111 -25.67 -11.15 0.45
N ALA A 112 -25.71 -11.31 1.78
CA ALA A 112 -26.93 -11.65 2.52
C ALA A 112 -27.99 -10.53 2.45
N THR A 113 -27.59 -9.27 2.31
CA THR A 113 -28.52 -8.15 2.12
C THR A 113 -29.05 -8.04 0.69
N GLY A 114 -28.31 -8.58 -0.30
CA GLY A 114 -28.63 -8.46 -1.73
C GLY A 114 -28.45 -7.04 -2.29
N VAL A 115 -27.80 -6.12 -1.57
CA VAL A 115 -27.71 -4.69 -1.93
C VAL A 115 -26.97 -4.44 -3.25
N LEU A 116 -26.05 -5.32 -3.64
CA LEU A 116 -25.29 -5.22 -4.89
C LEU A 116 -25.93 -5.99 -6.06
N VAL A 117 -27.03 -6.71 -5.83
CA VAL A 117 -27.69 -7.50 -6.88
C VAL A 117 -28.19 -6.58 -8.00
N GLY A 118 -27.76 -6.89 -9.23
CA GLY A 118 -28.16 -6.13 -10.42
C GLY A 118 -27.45 -4.79 -10.60
N ARG A 119 -26.39 -4.53 -9.82
CA ARG A 119 -25.52 -3.35 -9.99
C ARG A 119 -24.30 -3.68 -10.83
N THR A 120 -23.87 -2.73 -11.66
CA THR A 120 -22.57 -2.80 -12.35
C THR A 120 -21.52 -2.02 -11.55
N VAL A 121 -20.51 -2.72 -11.04
CA VAL A 121 -19.38 -2.14 -10.30
C VAL A 121 -18.15 -2.10 -11.21
N GLY A 122 -17.66 -0.89 -11.47
CA GLY A 122 -16.34 -0.68 -12.06
C GLY A 122 -15.26 -0.73 -10.99
N VAL A 123 -14.21 -1.49 -11.23
CA VAL A 123 -13.01 -1.53 -10.38
C VAL A 123 -11.83 -0.94 -11.15
N CYS A 124 -11.30 0.16 -10.66
CA CYS A 124 -10.10 0.83 -11.16
C CYS A 124 -9.10 0.98 -10.01
N LEU A 125 -8.16 0.03 -9.96
CA LEU A 125 -7.11 -0.09 -8.96
C LEU A 125 -5.88 -0.71 -9.64
N PRO A 126 -4.68 -0.62 -9.04
CA PRO A 126 -3.57 -1.46 -9.45
C PRO A 126 -3.98 -2.93 -9.51
N LEU A 127 -3.80 -3.56 -10.66
CA LEU A 127 -4.32 -4.89 -10.94
C LEU A 127 -3.34 -5.94 -10.46
N GLU A 128 -3.56 -6.38 -9.23
CA GLU A 128 -2.74 -7.34 -8.50
C GLU A 128 -3.63 -8.51 -8.00
N PRO A 129 -3.04 -9.61 -7.46
CA PRO A 129 -3.83 -10.77 -7.02
C PRO A 129 -4.96 -10.42 -6.04
N LYS A 130 -4.71 -9.49 -5.11
CA LYS A 130 -5.70 -8.99 -4.14
C LYS A 130 -6.84 -8.19 -4.79
N THR A 131 -6.55 -7.41 -5.84
CA THR A 131 -7.57 -6.70 -6.64
C THR A 131 -8.48 -7.68 -7.37
N ALA A 132 -7.91 -8.77 -7.90
CA ALA A 132 -8.71 -9.85 -8.47
C ALA A 132 -9.60 -10.54 -7.42
N VAL A 133 -9.14 -10.70 -6.16
CA VAL A 133 -9.98 -11.19 -5.06
C VAL A 133 -11.15 -10.24 -4.79
N LEU A 134 -10.92 -8.93 -4.75
CA LEU A 134 -12.01 -7.95 -4.61
C LEU A 134 -13.05 -8.08 -5.74
N ALA A 135 -12.61 -8.19 -7.00
CA ALA A 135 -13.51 -8.40 -8.13
C ALA A 135 -14.33 -9.70 -8.01
N LEU A 136 -13.71 -10.78 -7.51
CA LEU A 136 -14.40 -12.05 -7.23
C LEU A 136 -15.44 -11.89 -6.12
N LEU A 137 -15.10 -11.24 -5.01
CA LEU A 137 -16.01 -11.00 -3.89
C LEU A 137 -17.21 -10.15 -4.30
N LEU A 138 -17.01 -9.10 -5.11
CA LEU A 138 -18.10 -8.27 -5.64
C LEU A 138 -19.05 -9.07 -6.53
N ARG A 139 -18.52 -9.94 -7.39
CA ARG A 139 -19.35 -10.82 -8.23
C ARG A 139 -20.12 -11.84 -7.40
N GLU A 140 -19.51 -12.40 -6.37
CA GLU A 140 -20.17 -13.29 -5.40
C GLU A 140 -21.26 -12.58 -4.58
N ALA A 141 -21.13 -11.26 -4.38
CA ALA A 141 -22.17 -10.40 -3.81
C ALA A 141 -23.31 -10.04 -4.78
N GLY A 142 -23.26 -10.54 -6.03
CA GLY A 142 -24.32 -10.39 -7.02
C GLY A 142 -24.17 -9.19 -7.96
N ALA A 143 -23.04 -8.47 -7.91
CA ALA A 143 -22.73 -7.41 -8.86
C ALA A 143 -22.27 -7.98 -10.21
N ALA A 144 -22.57 -7.26 -11.29
CA ALA A 144 -21.79 -7.33 -12.52
C ALA A 144 -20.50 -6.52 -12.30
N VAL A 145 -19.34 -7.06 -12.68
CA VAL A 145 -18.05 -6.44 -12.39
C VAL A 145 -17.25 -6.27 -13.68
N THR A 146 -16.75 -5.06 -13.90
CA THR A 146 -15.81 -4.73 -14.98
C THR A 146 -14.57 -4.09 -14.38
N VAL A 147 -13.41 -4.42 -14.93
CA VAL A 147 -12.11 -4.03 -14.38
C VAL A 147 -11.35 -3.19 -15.40
N TYR A 148 -10.82 -2.05 -14.95
CA TYR A 148 -9.84 -1.26 -15.66
C TYR A 148 -8.59 -1.14 -14.82
N ALA A 149 -7.43 -1.16 -15.47
CA ALA A 149 -6.17 -0.86 -14.80
C ALA A 149 -5.33 0.03 -15.71
N HIS A 150 -4.64 0.99 -15.10
CA HIS A 150 -3.70 1.83 -15.83
C HIS A 150 -2.57 0.95 -16.42
N PRO A 151 -2.00 1.30 -17.59
CA PRO A 151 -0.92 0.52 -18.21
C PRO A 151 0.24 0.20 -17.26
N ASP A 152 0.67 1.19 -16.47
CA ASP A 152 1.77 1.06 -15.52
C ASP A 152 1.40 0.32 -14.21
N GLU A 153 0.14 -0.08 -14.07
CA GLU A 153 -0.42 -0.71 -12.87
C GLU A 153 -1.04 -2.09 -13.20
N THR A 154 -0.63 -2.71 -14.31
CA THR A 154 -1.20 -3.96 -14.80
C THR A 154 -0.27 -5.16 -14.57
N ASP A 155 -0.66 -6.08 -13.69
CA ASP A 155 -0.15 -7.46 -13.71
C ASP A 155 -0.89 -8.25 -14.81
N VAL A 156 -0.17 -8.54 -15.90
CA VAL A 156 -0.73 -9.18 -17.10
C VAL A 156 -1.27 -10.58 -16.79
N GLU A 157 -0.59 -11.35 -15.93
CA GLU A 157 -1.03 -12.71 -15.60
C GLU A 157 -2.33 -12.67 -14.79
N VAL A 158 -2.46 -11.71 -13.88
CA VAL A 158 -3.70 -11.48 -13.11
C VAL A 158 -4.84 -11.01 -14.02
N ALA A 159 -4.56 -10.13 -14.98
CA ALA A 159 -5.54 -9.69 -15.98
C ALA A 159 -6.08 -10.88 -16.79
N GLU A 160 -5.20 -11.75 -17.29
CA GLU A 160 -5.59 -12.96 -18.01
C GLU A 160 -6.35 -13.96 -17.12
N ALA A 161 -5.96 -14.10 -15.85
CA ALA A 161 -6.68 -14.94 -14.89
C ALA A 161 -8.11 -14.44 -14.63
N LEU A 162 -8.35 -13.13 -14.63
CA LEU A 162 -9.71 -12.58 -14.56
C LEU A 162 -10.48 -12.77 -15.88
N ARG A 163 -9.85 -12.56 -17.03
CA ARG A 163 -10.47 -12.81 -18.34
C ARG A 163 -10.91 -14.27 -18.50
N SER A 164 -10.07 -15.23 -18.07
CA SER A 164 -10.40 -16.66 -18.11
C SER A 164 -11.60 -17.02 -17.21
N ARG A 165 -11.85 -16.21 -16.18
CA ARG A 165 -13.01 -16.27 -15.29
C ARG A 165 -14.21 -15.47 -15.81
N ALA A 166 -14.20 -15.03 -17.07
CA ALA A 166 -15.26 -14.27 -17.73
C ALA A 166 -15.55 -12.89 -17.11
N PHE A 167 -14.54 -12.22 -16.57
CA PHE A 167 -14.62 -10.78 -16.30
C PHE A 167 -14.31 -9.97 -17.57
N GLU A 168 -14.98 -8.82 -17.72
CA GLU A 168 -14.55 -7.80 -18.66
C GLU A 168 -13.36 -7.04 -18.07
N VAL A 169 -12.20 -7.09 -18.74
CA VAL A 169 -10.94 -6.52 -18.23
C VAL A 169 -10.27 -5.65 -19.29
N SER A 170 -10.20 -4.35 -19.03
CA SER A 170 -9.47 -3.35 -19.82
C SER A 170 -8.17 -2.98 -19.10
N ALA A 171 -7.17 -3.86 -19.23
CA ALA A 171 -5.84 -3.69 -18.65
C ALA A 171 -4.80 -4.18 -19.68
N ASP A 172 -3.91 -3.29 -20.10
CA ASP A 172 -2.91 -3.56 -21.15
C ASP A 172 -1.73 -2.59 -20.98
N PRO A 173 -0.54 -3.11 -20.60
CA PRO A 173 0.65 -2.29 -20.33
C PRO A 173 1.23 -1.64 -21.60
N ALA A 174 0.80 -2.04 -22.80
CA ALA A 174 1.28 -1.45 -24.04
C ALA A 174 0.51 -0.18 -24.45
N ARG A 175 -0.61 0.12 -23.80
CA ARG A 175 -1.42 1.30 -24.14
C ARG A 175 -0.74 2.57 -23.66
N THR A 176 -0.74 3.59 -24.51
CA THR A 176 -0.20 4.91 -24.18
C THR A 176 -1.03 6.01 -24.83
N GLY A 177 -1.01 7.20 -24.25
CA GLY A 177 -1.53 8.43 -24.86
C GLY A 177 -3.00 8.33 -25.26
N THR A 178 -3.30 8.43 -26.56
CA THR A 178 -4.69 8.40 -27.04
C THR A 178 -5.35 7.03 -26.86
N ALA A 179 -4.61 5.93 -27.03
CA ALA A 179 -5.17 4.59 -26.90
C ALA A 179 -5.55 4.28 -25.44
N GLU A 180 -4.68 4.64 -24.51
CA GLU A 180 -4.93 4.58 -23.07
C GLU A 180 -6.15 5.42 -22.67
N ARG A 181 -6.19 6.69 -23.10
CA ARG A 181 -7.33 7.59 -22.87
C ARG A 181 -8.65 7.02 -23.40
N SER A 182 -8.64 6.50 -24.62
CA SER A 182 -9.83 5.89 -25.21
C SER A 182 -10.32 4.69 -24.41
N ALA A 183 -9.41 3.80 -23.99
CA ALA A 183 -9.76 2.64 -23.16
C ALA A 183 -10.39 3.05 -21.81
N ALA A 184 -9.87 4.11 -21.18
CA ALA A 184 -10.43 4.68 -19.94
C ALA A 184 -11.84 5.25 -20.16
N LEU A 185 -12.06 5.98 -21.27
CA LEU A 185 -13.37 6.52 -21.63
C LEU A 185 -14.38 5.43 -21.97
N ASP A 186 -13.97 4.40 -22.70
CA ASP A 186 -14.82 3.25 -23.04
C ASP A 186 -15.25 2.51 -21.77
N PHE A 187 -14.34 2.33 -20.82
CA PHE A 187 -14.65 1.77 -19.50
C PHE A 187 -15.67 2.63 -18.74
N VAL A 188 -15.46 3.95 -18.65
CA VAL A 188 -16.42 4.88 -18.01
C VAL A 188 -17.80 4.81 -18.67
N ARG A 189 -17.85 4.57 -19.99
CA ARG A 189 -19.08 4.49 -20.79
C ARG A 189 -19.72 3.09 -20.81
N SER A 190 -19.16 2.12 -20.12
CA SER A 190 -19.64 0.73 -20.09
C SER A 190 -20.93 0.51 -19.29
N GLY A 191 -21.48 1.57 -18.67
CA GLY A 191 -22.76 1.51 -17.94
C GLY A 191 -22.59 1.13 -16.47
N LEU A 192 -21.69 1.84 -15.77
CA LEU A 192 -21.42 1.66 -14.34
C LEU A 192 -22.56 2.22 -13.47
N ASP A 193 -22.91 1.53 -12.40
CA ASP A 193 -23.67 2.08 -11.26
C ASP A 193 -22.73 2.65 -10.20
N LEU A 194 -21.62 1.95 -9.95
CA LEU A 194 -20.67 2.24 -8.89
C LEU A 194 -19.25 2.18 -9.46
N LEU A 195 -18.34 3.00 -8.93
CA LEU A 195 -16.91 2.95 -9.26
C LEU A 195 -16.07 2.90 -7.99
N ILE A 196 -15.12 1.96 -7.93
CA ILE A 196 -13.96 2.06 -7.05
C ILE A 196 -12.82 2.63 -7.88
N ASP A 197 -12.24 3.76 -7.46
CA ASP A 197 -11.15 4.44 -8.14
C ASP A 197 -9.91 4.60 -7.24
N ASP A 198 -8.74 4.59 -7.89
CA ASP A 198 -7.42 4.84 -7.31
C ASP A 198 -6.81 6.05 -8.04
N GLY A 199 -6.52 7.13 -7.30
CA GLY A 199 -5.90 8.33 -7.84
C GLY A 199 -6.86 9.33 -8.50
N ALA A 200 -8.17 9.06 -8.44
CA ALA A 200 -9.27 9.85 -9.00
C ALA A 200 -9.16 10.12 -10.51
N HIS A 201 -8.38 9.33 -11.25
CA HIS A 201 -8.20 9.54 -12.69
C HIS A 201 -9.52 9.33 -13.44
N LEU A 202 -10.22 8.22 -13.18
CA LEU A 202 -11.47 7.91 -13.86
C LEU A 202 -12.63 8.75 -13.36
N ILE A 203 -12.70 9.03 -12.05
CA ILE A 203 -13.71 9.95 -11.50
C ILE A 203 -13.59 11.30 -12.21
N ARG A 204 -12.39 11.87 -12.30
CA ARG A 204 -12.18 13.17 -12.96
C ARG A 204 -12.45 13.11 -14.47
N LEU A 205 -11.99 12.05 -15.14
CA LEU A 205 -12.25 11.83 -16.55
C LEU A 205 -13.75 11.77 -16.86
N ALA A 206 -14.51 11.02 -16.06
CA ALA A 206 -15.95 10.88 -16.21
C ALA A 206 -16.69 12.21 -16.03
N HIS A 207 -16.30 13.03 -15.04
CA HIS A 207 -16.86 14.36 -14.84
C HIS A 207 -16.57 15.32 -16.01
N ALA A 208 -15.38 15.21 -16.62
CA ALA A 208 -14.98 16.08 -17.71
C ALA A 208 -15.60 15.68 -19.06
N GLU A 209 -15.67 14.37 -19.35
CA GLU A 209 -15.93 13.87 -20.70
C GLU A 209 -17.13 12.92 -20.84
N ALA A 210 -17.74 12.53 -19.72
CA ALA A 210 -18.96 11.74 -19.69
C ALA A 210 -19.94 12.23 -18.59
N PRO A 211 -20.25 13.55 -18.51
CA PRO A 211 -21.08 14.11 -17.44
C PRO A 211 -22.46 13.45 -17.33
N ASP A 212 -23.07 13.09 -18.46
CA ASP A 212 -24.37 12.41 -18.52
C ASP A 212 -24.33 10.97 -17.97
N GLN A 213 -23.16 10.32 -17.99
CA GLN A 213 -22.97 8.97 -17.45
C GLN A 213 -22.72 9.05 -15.94
N VAL A 214 -21.77 9.88 -15.50
CA VAL A 214 -21.43 10.01 -14.08
C VAL A 214 -22.62 10.54 -13.26
N ALA A 215 -23.46 11.40 -13.83
CA ALA A 215 -24.68 11.86 -13.17
C ALA A 215 -25.72 10.74 -12.90
N ARG A 216 -25.56 9.57 -13.54
CA ARG A 216 -26.42 8.39 -13.32
C ARG A 216 -25.82 7.40 -12.33
N TRP A 217 -24.55 7.53 -11.99
CA TRP A 217 -23.91 6.66 -11.01
C TRP A 217 -24.58 6.83 -9.66
N VAL A 218 -24.74 5.71 -8.95
CA VAL A 218 -25.09 5.70 -7.53
C VAL A 218 -24.01 6.39 -6.72
N GLY A 219 -22.75 6.21 -7.10
CA GLY A 219 -21.61 6.90 -6.49
C GLY A 219 -20.28 6.28 -6.86
N ALA A 220 -19.21 6.84 -6.32
CA ALA A 220 -17.86 6.30 -6.41
C ALA A 220 -17.17 6.30 -5.05
N SER A 221 -16.09 5.53 -4.91
CA SER A 221 -15.16 5.61 -3.79
C SER A 221 -13.74 5.88 -4.30
N GLU A 222 -12.98 6.65 -3.52
CA GLU A 222 -11.60 7.05 -3.85
C GLU A 222 -10.63 6.61 -2.75
N GLU A 223 -9.70 5.73 -3.10
CA GLU A 223 -8.80 5.03 -2.17
C GLU A 223 -7.55 5.82 -1.75
N THR A 224 -7.15 6.82 -2.53
CA THR A 224 -5.85 7.47 -2.34
C THR A 224 -5.92 8.87 -1.77
N THR A 225 -4.84 9.25 -1.09
CA THR A 225 -4.68 10.60 -0.58
C THR A 225 -4.58 11.62 -1.71
N SER A 226 -3.86 11.30 -2.80
CA SER A 226 -3.71 12.16 -3.97
C SER A 226 -5.04 12.35 -4.71
N GLY A 227 -5.81 11.28 -4.90
CA GLY A 227 -7.13 11.32 -5.51
C GLY A 227 -8.12 12.16 -4.70
N VAL A 228 -8.22 11.93 -3.39
CA VAL A 228 -9.08 12.76 -2.50
C VAL A 228 -8.67 14.24 -2.54
N ARG A 229 -7.36 14.54 -2.52
CA ARG A 229 -6.84 15.92 -2.66
C ARG A 229 -7.25 16.55 -3.99
N ALA A 230 -7.24 15.80 -5.08
CA ALA A 230 -7.65 16.28 -6.40
C ALA A 230 -9.18 16.52 -6.50
N LEU A 231 -9.98 15.76 -5.77
CA LEU A 231 -11.44 15.88 -5.75
C LEU A 231 -11.96 16.98 -4.82
N ARG A 232 -11.24 17.31 -3.75
CA ARG A 232 -11.68 18.32 -2.75
C ARG A 232 -12.03 19.69 -3.35
N PRO A 233 -11.23 20.29 -4.26
CA PRO A 233 -11.59 21.56 -4.90
C PRO A 233 -12.82 21.44 -5.83
N LEU A 234 -13.06 20.27 -6.42
CA LEU A 234 -14.26 20.02 -7.24
C LEU A 234 -15.50 19.99 -6.34
N ALA A 235 -15.41 19.34 -5.19
CA ALA A 235 -16.48 19.28 -4.20
C ALA A 235 -16.83 20.67 -3.64
N GLU A 236 -15.81 21.47 -3.26
CA GLU A 236 -15.99 22.83 -2.73
C GLU A 236 -16.71 23.78 -3.71
N ARG A 237 -16.53 23.54 -5.01
CA ARG A 237 -17.21 24.32 -6.08
C ARG A 237 -18.56 23.73 -6.50
N GLY A 238 -19.01 22.62 -5.89
CA GLY A 238 -20.22 21.92 -6.29
C GLY A 238 -20.14 21.30 -7.70
N ALA A 239 -18.94 20.96 -8.17
CA ALA A 239 -18.70 20.44 -9.52
C ALA A 239 -18.74 18.90 -9.60
N LEU A 240 -18.86 18.20 -8.46
CA LEU A 240 -19.08 16.76 -8.46
C LEU A 240 -20.54 16.45 -8.81
N LEU A 241 -20.73 15.56 -9.79
CA LEU A 241 -22.02 15.19 -10.37
C LEU A 241 -22.60 13.92 -9.72
N THR A 242 -21.81 13.22 -8.92
CA THR A 242 -22.17 11.99 -8.19
C THR A 242 -21.57 12.04 -6.78
N PRO A 243 -22.13 11.35 -5.76
CA PRO A 243 -21.48 11.23 -4.47
C PRO A 243 -20.18 10.42 -4.60
N VAL A 244 -19.12 10.90 -3.96
CA VAL A 244 -17.84 10.20 -3.82
C VAL A 244 -17.52 10.00 -2.35
N ILE A 245 -17.27 8.77 -1.92
CA ILE A 245 -16.77 8.47 -0.57
C ILE A 245 -15.24 8.47 -0.59
N ALA A 246 -14.62 9.33 0.21
CA ALA A 246 -13.19 9.33 0.46
C ALA A 246 -12.82 8.18 1.41
N THR A 247 -12.68 6.96 0.88
CA THR A 247 -12.27 5.78 1.69
C THR A 247 -10.85 5.92 2.21
N ASN A 248 -9.99 6.68 1.52
CA ASN A 248 -8.68 7.06 2.05
C ASN A 248 -8.78 7.70 3.44
N ASP A 249 -9.78 8.56 3.70
CA ASP A 249 -9.89 9.31 4.95
C ASP A 249 -10.38 8.41 6.12
N ALA A 250 -10.78 7.17 5.85
CA ALA A 250 -11.15 6.22 6.89
C ALA A 250 -9.93 5.79 7.71
N ALA A 251 -10.09 5.72 9.04
CA ALA A 251 -9.05 5.25 9.95
C ALA A 251 -8.55 3.84 9.62
N THR A 252 -9.44 2.95 9.18
CA THR A 252 -9.11 1.58 8.75
C THR A 252 -8.21 1.54 7.51
N LYS A 253 -8.17 2.61 6.72
CA LYS A 253 -7.25 2.75 5.59
C LYS A 253 -5.97 3.45 6.04
N THR A 254 -6.05 4.72 6.43
CA THR A 254 -4.88 5.57 6.71
C THR A 254 -3.97 5.06 7.82
N ALA A 255 -4.53 4.45 8.87
CA ALA A 255 -3.74 3.97 10.00
C ALA A 255 -2.93 2.70 9.69
N PHE A 256 -3.30 1.97 8.63
CA PHE A 256 -2.74 0.66 8.32
C PHE A 256 -2.02 0.64 6.98
N ASP A 257 -2.72 0.98 5.90
CA ASP A 257 -2.20 0.97 4.54
C ASP A 257 -0.96 1.84 4.39
N ASN A 258 -1.13 3.13 4.63
CA ASN A 258 -0.07 4.10 4.43
C ASN A 258 1.08 3.87 5.43
N ARG A 259 0.76 3.52 6.68
CA ARG A 259 1.74 3.43 7.77
C ARG A 259 2.52 2.12 7.79
N TYR A 260 1.87 0.99 7.56
CA TYR A 260 2.52 -0.33 7.64
C TYR A 260 2.68 -0.97 6.27
N GLY A 261 1.67 -0.89 5.41
CA GLY A 261 1.70 -1.47 4.06
C GLY A 261 2.77 -0.84 3.19
N THR A 262 2.59 0.45 2.89
CA THR A 262 3.51 1.19 2.01
C THR A 262 4.93 1.17 2.57
N ALA A 263 5.08 1.36 3.89
CA ALA A 263 6.37 1.30 4.57
C ALA A 263 7.08 -0.04 4.34
N GLN A 264 6.41 -1.16 4.64
CA GLN A 264 6.97 -2.50 4.44
C GLN A 264 7.38 -2.73 3.00
N SER A 265 6.44 -2.52 2.08
CA SER A 265 6.66 -2.85 0.68
C SER A 265 7.73 -1.96 0.03
N CYS A 266 7.76 -0.66 0.33
CA CYS A 266 8.72 0.27 -0.26
C CYS A 266 10.12 0.05 0.29
N VAL A 267 10.27 -0.03 1.62
CA VAL A 267 11.59 -0.19 2.24
C VAL A 267 12.25 -1.50 1.80
N PHE A 268 11.48 -2.59 1.71
CA PHE A 268 12.01 -3.87 1.24
C PHE A 268 12.34 -3.87 -0.25
N ALA A 269 11.51 -3.26 -1.11
CA ALA A 269 11.84 -3.10 -2.52
C ALA A 269 13.12 -2.27 -2.71
N ILE A 270 13.27 -1.16 -1.98
CA ILE A 270 14.47 -0.32 -1.98
C ILE A 270 15.70 -1.12 -1.52
N ALA A 271 15.56 -1.90 -0.45
CA ALA A 271 16.64 -2.74 0.06
C ALA A 271 17.06 -3.83 -0.95
N ASP A 272 16.09 -4.48 -1.61
CA ASP A 272 16.34 -5.43 -2.71
C ASP A 272 17.12 -4.77 -3.85
N LEU A 273 16.73 -3.57 -4.28
CA LEU A 273 17.41 -2.84 -5.36
C LEU A 273 18.82 -2.39 -4.98
N LEU A 274 19.03 -1.90 -3.75
CA LEU A 274 20.36 -1.48 -3.28
C LEU A 274 21.36 -2.64 -3.26
N GLU A 275 20.93 -3.83 -2.81
CA GLU A 275 21.82 -4.98 -2.72
C GLU A 275 22.34 -5.46 -4.08
N ARG A 276 21.52 -5.31 -5.13
CA ARG A 276 21.90 -5.68 -6.50
C ARG A 276 23.04 -4.84 -7.07
N VAL A 277 23.23 -3.63 -6.54
CA VAL A 277 24.33 -2.72 -6.89
C VAL A 277 25.42 -2.65 -5.82
N GLY A 278 25.43 -3.61 -4.89
CA GLY A 278 26.45 -3.71 -3.83
C GLY A 278 26.31 -2.67 -2.71
N LEU A 279 25.14 -2.05 -2.56
CA LEU A 279 24.79 -1.16 -1.45
C LEU A 279 23.82 -1.86 -0.48
N THR A 280 23.60 -1.26 0.68
CA THR A 280 22.62 -1.73 1.69
C THR A 280 21.88 -0.53 2.26
N LEU A 281 20.85 -0.76 3.08
CA LEU A 281 20.22 0.32 3.86
C LEU A 281 21.17 0.95 4.88
N ARG A 282 22.23 0.25 5.28
CA ARG A 282 23.19 0.65 6.33
C ARG A 282 24.50 1.23 5.80
N SER A 283 24.73 1.20 4.49
CA SER A 283 25.95 1.76 3.89
C SER A 283 25.92 3.27 3.72
N GLN A 284 24.76 3.89 3.98
CA GLN A 284 24.51 5.32 3.88
C GLN A 284 23.38 5.71 4.83
N ARG A 285 23.30 6.98 5.16
CA ARG A 285 22.12 7.56 5.83
C ARG A 285 20.90 7.46 4.93
N ALA A 286 19.74 7.18 5.52
CA ALA A 286 18.44 7.28 4.87
C ALA A 286 17.75 8.59 5.28
N VAL A 287 17.39 9.42 4.31
CA VAL A 287 16.67 10.68 4.49
C VAL A 287 15.24 10.51 4.00
N VAL A 288 14.29 10.55 4.92
CA VAL A 288 12.86 10.46 4.61
C VAL A 288 12.29 11.86 4.44
N VAL A 289 11.78 12.18 3.26
CA VAL A 289 11.17 13.48 2.96
C VAL A 289 9.66 13.39 3.13
N GLY A 290 9.13 14.12 4.10
CA GLY A 290 7.74 14.07 4.55
C GLY A 290 7.54 13.12 5.73
N TYR A 291 6.82 13.58 6.76
CA TYR A 291 6.56 12.83 7.99
C TYR A 291 5.05 12.67 8.28
N GLY A 292 4.28 12.46 7.21
CA GLY A 292 2.90 11.96 7.28
C GLY A 292 2.85 10.44 7.53
N PRO A 293 1.68 9.78 7.39
CA PRO A 293 1.54 8.35 7.69
C PRO A 293 2.55 7.44 6.98
N VAL A 294 2.81 7.67 5.68
CA VAL A 294 3.83 6.93 4.91
C VAL A 294 5.22 7.19 5.47
N GLY A 295 5.60 8.46 5.64
CA GLY A 295 6.92 8.84 6.15
C GLY A 295 7.21 8.31 7.56
N GLN A 296 6.21 8.35 8.46
CA GLN A 296 6.29 7.77 9.80
C GLN A 296 6.57 6.26 9.73
N GLY A 297 5.84 5.55 8.86
CA GLY A 297 6.04 4.13 8.62
C GLY A 297 7.43 3.81 8.08
N VAL A 298 7.84 4.50 7.02
CA VAL A 298 9.15 4.33 6.37
C VAL A 298 10.29 4.60 7.36
N ALA A 299 10.24 5.70 8.11
CA ALA A 299 11.27 6.05 9.09
C ALA A 299 11.34 5.03 10.25
N ALA A 300 10.19 4.59 10.77
CA ALA A 300 10.13 3.58 11.82
C ALA A 300 10.73 2.24 11.35
N MET A 301 10.40 1.83 10.13
CA MET A 301 10.89 0.58 9.57
C MET A 301 12.40 0.62 9.28
N LEU A 302 12.90 1.69 8.66
CA LEU A 302 14.34 1.86 8.43
C LEU A 302 15.13 1.80 9.74
N ARG A 303 14.63 2.44 10.80
CA ARG A 303 15.22 2.35 12.13
C ARG A 303 15.17 0.95 12.71
N ALA A 304 14.06 0.21 12.53
CA ALA A 304 13.97 -1.19 12.94
C ALA A 304 14.97 -2.10 12.21
N LEU A 305 15.34 -1.74 10.97
CA LEU A 305 16.39 -2.38 10.17
C LEU A 305 17.81 -1.84 10.45
N ASP A 306 17.96 -1.06 11.52
CA ASP A 306 19.24 -0.50 12.01
C ASP A 306 19.89 0.49 11.02
N ALA A 307 19.10 1.16 10.17
CA ALA A 307 19.59 2.25 9.31
C ALA A 307 19.74 3.56 10.11
N ASP A 308 20.69 4.42 9.72
CA ASP A 308 20.79 5.81 10.19
C ASP A 308 19.71 6.64 9.48
N VAL A 309 18.73 7.16 10.23
CA VAL A 309 17.53 7.81 9.67
C VAL A 309 17.46 9.27 10.06
N ALA A 310 17.34 10.13 9.06
CA ALA A 310 16.97 11.53 9.22
C ALA A 310 15.64 11.85 8.50
N VAL A 311 14.95 12.88 8.94
CA VAL A 311 13.64 13.30 8.41
C VAL A 311 13.70 14.77 7.98
N VAL A 312 13.11 15.06 6.84
CA VAL A 312 12.89 16.42 6.34
C VAL A 312 11.39 16.70 6.29
N GLU A 313 10.95 17.80 6.90
CA GLU A 313 9.56 18.27 6.84
C GLU A 313 9.50 19.80 6.68
N THR A 314 8.50 20.23 5.92
CA THR A 314 7.98 21.59 5.79
C THR A 314 6.95 21.95 6.85
N ASP A 315 6.15 20.99 7.33
CA ASP A 315 5.16 21.19 8.39
C ASP A 315 5.86 21.17 9.77
N PRO A 316 5.77 22.26 10.55
CA PRO A 316 6.50 22.39 11.81
C PRO A 316 6.02 21.40 12.88
N LEU A 317 4.74 21.02 12.89
CA LEU A 317 4.22 20.04 13.85
C LEU A 317 4.80 18.66 13.55
N ARG A 318 4.78 18.23 12.29
CA ARG A 318 5.32 16.93 11.88
C ARG A 318 6.85 16.87 12.02
N ALA A 319 7.56 17.96 11.76
CA ALA A 319 9.00 18.06 12.06
C ALA A 319 9.27 17.88 13.57
N LEU A 320 8.48 18.53 14.43
CA LEU A 320 8.57 18.36 15.88
C LEU A 320 8.25 16.91 16.30
N LEU A 321 7.23 16.28 15.71
CA LEU A 321 6.91 14.87 15.96
C LEU A 321 8.07 13.96 15.58
N ALA A 322 8.68 14.12 14.40
CA ALA A 322 9.84 13.35 13.97
C ALA A 322 11.00 13.44 14.96
N ARG A 323 11.28 14.65 15.46
CA ARG A 323 12.30 14.86 16.48
C ARG A 323 12.00 14.15 17.80
N HIS A 324 10.73 14.13 18.23
CA HIS A 324 10.31 13.43 19.45
C HIS A 324 10.30 11.91 19.28
N ASP A 325 10.07 11.42 18.06
CA ASP A 325 10.20 9.99 17.73
C ASP A 325 11.66 9.53 17.65
N GLY A 326 12.61 10.47 17.77
CA GLY A 326 14.05 10.22 17.91
C GLY A 326 14.85 10.39 16.62
N PHE A 327 14.28 10.99 15.57
CA PHE A 327 14.97 11.19 14.30
C PHE A 327 15.73 12.51 14.25
N GLU A 328 16.88 12.51 13.55
CA GLU A 328 17.55 13.76 13.17
C GLU A 328 16.65 14.53 12.20
N THR A 329 16.50 15.83 12.40
CA THR A 329 15.69 16.71 11.54
C THR A 329 16.54 17.85 11.01
N GLY A 330 16.43 18.15 9.72
CA GLY A 330 17.20 19.21 9.07
C GLY A 330 16.62 19.58 7.72
N THR A 331 17.34 20.39 6.94
CA THR A 331 16.93 20.71 5.58
C THR A 331 17.37 19.63 4.59
N LEU A 332 16.67 19.52 3.45
CA LEU A 332 17.05 18.54 2.42
C LEU A 332 18.46 18.81 1.87
N ALA A 333 18.85 20.08 1.70
CA ALA A 333 20.17 20.45 1.19
C ALA A 333 21.32 20.01 2.12
N GLU A 334 21.08 19.99 3.43
CA GLU A 334 22.08 19.56 4.43
C GLU A 334 22.16 18.04 4.54
N LEU A 335 21.03 17.34 4.43
CA LEU A 335 20.94 15.91 4.72
C LEU A 335 21.05 15.00 3.50
N ALA A 336 20.69 15.47 2.29
CA ALA A 336 20.72 14.68 1.06
C ALA A 336 22.12 14.24 0.58
N PRO A 337 23.22 15.00 0.77
CA PRO A 337 24.52 14.61 0.23
C PRO A 337 24.95 13.19 0.61
N GLU A 338 25.25 12.35 -0.38
CA GLU A 338 25.63 10.92 -0.24
C GLU A 338 24.60 10.03 0.49
N ALA A 339 23.38 10.53 0.72
CA ALA A 339 22.31 9.77 1.38
C ALA A 339 21.46 8.96 0.39
N LEU A 340 20.73 7.99 0.93
CA LEU A 340 19.53 7.43 0.31
C LEU A 340 18.36 8.38 0.63
N VAL A 341 17.84 9.10 -0.37
CA VAL A 341 16.69 9.99 -0.22
C VAL A 341 15.41 9.24 -0.61
N ILE A 342 14.43 9.22 0.28
CA ILE A 342 13.13 8.55 0.05
C ILE A 342 12.03 9.60 0.16
N SER A 343 11.36 9.88 -0.96
CA SER A 343 10.19 10.76 -0.99
C SER A 343 8.95 10.04 -0.47
N ALA A 344 8.29 10.59 0.55
CA ALA A 344 7.10 10.03 1.19
C ALA A 344 5.96 11.06 1.35
N THR A 345 5.93 12.08 0.48
CA THR A 345 4.96 13.19 0.55
C THR A 345 3.70 12.98 -0.28
N GLY A 346 3.80 12.20 -1.37
CA GLY A 346 2.74 12.10 -2.39
C GLY A 346 2.46 13.45 -3.05
N ALA A 347 3.53 14.22 -3.32
CA ALA A 347 3.43 15.54 -3.94
C ALA A 347 4.57 15.78 -4.95
N PRO A 348 4.29 16.31 -6.15
CA PRO A 348 5.33 16.56 -7.14
C PRO A 348 6.34 17.59 -6.62
N ARG A 349 7.58 17.51 -7.11
CA ARG A 349 8.68 18.42 -6.79
C ARG A 349 9.06 18.43 -5.32
N THR A 350 9.06 17.24 -4.72
CA THR A 350 9.46 17.04 -3.32
C THR A 350 10.97 16.93 -3.20
N VAL A 351 11.60 16.14 -4.08
CA VAL A 351 13.06 16.05 -4.18
C VAL A 351 13.51 16.95 -5.31
N THR A 352 14.08 18.10 -4.97
CA THR A 352 14.62 19.07 -5.93
C THR A 352 15.79 18.49 -6.73
N ALA A 353 16.03 19.00 -7.95
CA ALA A 353 17.14 18.58 -8.80
C ALA A 353 18.52 18.63 -8.11
N ASP A 354 18.80 19.67 -7.32
CA ASP A 354 20.06 19.81 -6.59
C ASP A 354 20.23 18.72 -5.52
N ALA A 355 19.16 18.43 -4.76
CA ALA A 355 19.15 17.36 -3.77
C ALA A 355 19.29 15.98 -4.43
N ALA A 356 18.62 15.75 -5.56
CA ALA A 356 18.76 14.51 -6.33
C ALA A 356 20.22 14.35 -6.82
N ALA A 357 20.83 15.40 -7.37
CA ALA A 357 22.21 15.40 -7.85
C ALA A 357 23.25 15.16 -6.74
N ALA A 358 22.97 15.59 -5.50
CA ALA A 358 23.85 15.37 -4.36
C ALA A 358 23.67 13.99 -3.69
N ALA A 359 22.51 13.35 -3.88
CA ALA A 359 22.17 12.09 -3.25
C ALA A 359 22.97 10.91 -3.82
N ARG A 360 23.20 9.90 -2.99
CA ARG A 360 23.76 8.61 -3.42
C ARG A 360 22.72 7.81 -4.20
N ALA A 361 21.51 7.75 -3.67
CA ALA A 361 20.37 7.11 -4.30
C ALA A 361 19.07 7.85 -3.96
N VAL A 362 18.08 7.78 -4.86
CA VAL A 362 16.74 8.36 -4.66
C VAL A 362 15.69 7.30 -4.96
N ALA A 363 14.67 7.23 -4.12
CA ALA A 363 13.50 6.37 -4.29
C ALA A 363 12.21 7.11 -3.92
N VAL A 364 11.07 6.62 -4.40
CA VAL A 364 9.74 7.20 -4.12
C VAL A 364 8.87 6.16 -3.40
N ALA A 365 8.25 6.58 -2.31
CA ALA A 365 7.23 5.86 -1.56
C ALA A 365 5.85 6.56 -1.58
N GLY A 366 5.77 7.84 -2.00
CA GLY A 366 4.52 8.61 -2.05
C GLY A 366 3.62 8.32 -3.25
N GLY A 367 4.18 7.76 -4.34
CA GLY A 367 3.43 7.28 -5.52
C GLY A 367 2.82 8.37 -6.40
N THR A 368 3.20 9.64 -6.25
CA THR A 368 2.74 10.72 -7.13
C THR A 368 3.76 10.98 -8.25
N PRO A 369 3.32 11.07 -9.52
CA PRO A 369 4.21 11.42 -10.62
C PRO A 369 4.95 12.75 -10.39
N GLY A 370 6.24 12.77 -10.71
CA GLY A 370 7.08 13.97 -10.60
C GLY A 370 7.53 14.31 -9.17
N GLU A 371 7.48 13.37 -8.22
CA GLU A 371 8.04 13.57 -6.86
C GLU A 371 9.54 13.91 -6.86
N VAL A 372 10.29 13.45 -7.85
CA VAL A 372 11.73 13.72 -8.04
C VAL A 372 11.92 14.60 -9.27
N GLU A 373 12.55 15.76 -9.09
CA GLU A 373 13.00 16.62 -10.18
C GLU A 373 14.42 16.24 -10.61
N LEU A 374 14.67 16.32 -11.91
CA LEU A 374 15.98 16.13 -12.51
C LEU A 374 16.34 17.39 -13.29
N GLY A 375 17.62 17.73 -13.31
CA GLY A 375 18.12 18.86 -14.11
C GLY A 375 17.98 18.60 -15.61
N GLU A 376 17.85 19.66 -16.41
CA GLU A 376 17.67 19.55 -17.87
C GLU A 376 18.86 18.86 -18.57
N ASP A 377 20.06 18.99 -18.02
CA ASP A 377 21.28 18.37 -18.55
C ASP A 377 21.50 16.92 -18.07
N VAL A 378 20.57 16.36 -17.28
CA VAL A 378 20.70 15.01 -16.72
C VAL A 378 20.29 13.96 -17.74
N THR A 379 21.18 13.00 -17.99
CA THR A 379 20.84 11.79 -18.76
C THR A 379 20.66 10.59 -17.83
N LEU A 380 19.69 9.74 -18.15
CA LEU A 380 19.42 8.50 -17.41
C LEU A 380 20.00 7.32 -18.16
N GLU A 381 20.98 6.66 -17.56
CA GLU A 381 21.62 5.46 -18.09
C GLU A 381 21.13 4.23 -17.32
N PRO A 382 20.54 3.22 -17.98
CA PRO A 382 20.21 1.96 -17.31
C PRO A 382 21.44 1.33 -16.66
N VAL A 383 21.24 0.70 -15.50
CA VAL A 383 22.29 -0.14 -14.88
C VAL A 383 22.20 -1.54 -15.48
N ASP A 384 23.33 -2.05 -15.99
CA ASP A 384 23.39 -3.35 -16.65
C ASP A 384 22.86 -4.48 -15.76
N GLY A 385 21.89 -5.23 -16.29
CA GLY A 385 21.25 -6.34 -15.57
C GLY A 385 20.17 -5.91 -14.55
N GLU A 386 19.96 -4.60 -14.35
CA GLU A 386 19.07 -4.08 -13.32
C GLU A 386 17.95 -3.21 -13.90
N PRO A 387 16.80 -3.79 -14.29
CA PRO A 387 15.77 -3.09 -15.07
C PRO A 387 15.09 -1.95 -14.30
N HIS A 388 15.15 -1.94 -12.98
CA HIS A 388 14.52 -0.93 -12.13
C HIS A 388 15.51 0.10 -11.58
N ILE A 389 16.76 0.09 -12.03
CA ILE A 389 17.80 1.02 -11.56
C ILE A 389 18.37 1.79 -12.75
N VAL A 390 18.31 3.11 -12.68
CA VAL A 390 18.98 3.99 -13.64
C VAL A 390 19.97 4.89 -12.91
N ARG A 391 21.05 5.25 -13.59
CA ARG A 391 22.07 6.17 -13.11
C ARG A 391 21.89 7.53 -13.79
N ALA A 392 21.69 8.56 -12.99
CA ALA A 392 21.64 9.94 -13.46
C ALA A 392 23.07 10.48 -13.67
N ARG A 393 23.41 10.89 -14.88
CA ARG A 393 24.70 11.55 -15.22
C ARG A 393 24.54 13.07 -15.29
N PRO A 394 25.59 13.85 -15.01
CA PRO A 394 26.97 13.43 -14.70
C PRO A 394 27.19 13.00 -13.23
N HIS A 395 26.21 13.23 -12.36
CA HIS A 395 26.36 13.12 -10.90
C HIS A 395 26.60 11.69 -10.38
N GLY A 396 26.07 10.68 -11.07
CA GLY A 396 26.23 9.28 -10.71
C GLY A 396 25.20 8.75 -9.72
N THR A 397 24.22 9.56 -9.30
CA THR A 397 23.09 9.19 -8.44
C THR A 397 22.32 8.01 -9.01
N LEU A 398 21.94 7.07 -8.15
CA LEU A 398 21.07 5.94 -8.51
C LEU A 398 19.61 6.31 -8.28
N LEU A 399 18.78 6.24 -9.31
CA LEU A 399 17.33 6.34 -9.17
C LEU A 399 16.77 4.92 -9.12
N LEU A 400 16.22 4.55 -7.96
CA LEU A 400 15.64 3.25 -7.69
C LEU A 400 14.15 3.31 -8.04
N ALA A 401 13.68 2.38 -8.87
CA ALA A 401 12.30 2.34 -9.34
C ALA A 401 11.83 3.67 -9.98
N HIS A 402 12.69 4.29 -10.81
CA HIS A 402 12.55 5.68 -11.28
C HIS A 402 11.23 6.07 -11.97
N VAL A 403 10.42 5.10 -12.38
CA VAL A 403 9.13 5.34 -13.06
C VAL A 403 7.94 5.47 -12.10
N GLY A 404 8.11 5.26 -10.79
CA GLY A 404 6.98 5.33 -9.85
C GLY A 404 7.33 4.96 -8.40
N ALA A 405 6.32 4.54 -7.64
CA ALA A 405 6.51 4.06 -6.27
C ALA A 405 7.31 2.74 -6.26
N ALA A 406 8.29 2.64 -5.36
CA ALA A 406 9.21 1.50 -5.32
C ALA A 406 8.50 0.16 -5.11
N ASN A 407 7.45 0.13 -4.30
CA ASN A 407 6.68 -1.08 -4.03
C ASN A 407 5.86 -1.59 -5.23
N LEU A 408 5.36 -0.69 -6.08
CA LEU A 408 4.57 -1.05 -7.26
C LEU A 408 5.48 -1.42 -8.44
N VAL A 409 6.58 -0.68 -8.61
CA VAL A 409 7.49 -0.88 -9.74
C VAL A 409 8.43 -2.07 -9.54
N ALA A 410 8.88 -2.29 -8.30
CA ALA A 410 9.88 -3.31 -7.97
C ALA A 410 9.41 -4.32 -6.90
N GLY A 411 8.09 -4.40 -6.67
CA GLY A 411 7.46 -5.32 -5.72
C GLY A 411 6.06 -5.76 -6.18
N GLU A 412 5.33 -6.43 -5.30
CA GLU A 412 3.92 -6.82 -5.50
C GLU A 412 2.97 -5.87 -4.75
N GLY A 413 3.32 -4.58 -4.67
CA GLY A 413 2.55 -3.57 -3.93
C GLY A 413 2.46 -3.84 -2.44
N ASN A 414 1.42 -3.27 -1.81
CA ASN A 414 1.16 -3.44 -0.37
C ASN A 414 0.86 -4.91 -0.01
N PRO A 415 1.14 -5.36 1.22
CA PRO A 415 0.83 -6.71 1.67
C PRO A 415 -0.67 -7.06 1.58
N ILE A 416 -0.98 -8.34 1.37
CA ILE A 416 -2.35 -8.87 1.21
C ILE A 416 -3.24 -8.47 2.39
N GLU A 417 -2.78 -8.67 3.62
CA GLU A 417 -3.60 -8.44 4.84
C GLU A 417 -3.87 -6.95 5.09
N ILE A 418 -2.99 -6.08 4.59
CA ILE A 418 -3.22 -4.64 4.61
C ILE A 418 -4.33 -4.28 3.61
N MET A 419 -4.25 -4.81 2.38
CA MET A 419 -5.29 -4.55 1.38
C MET A 419 -6.61 -5.22 1.71
N ASP A 420 -6.62 -6.32 2.46
CA ASP A 420 -7.85 -6.91 2.99
C ASP A 420 -8.67 -5.87 3.77
N LEU A 421 -8.00 -5.06 4.58
CA LEU A 421 -8.62 -3.99 5.36
C LEU A 421 -9.04 -2.80 4.48
N SER A 422 -8.20 -2.39 3.52
CA SER A 422 -8.55 -1.35 2.54
C SER A 422 -9.77 -1.76 1.70
N PHE A 423 -9.82 -2.99 1.21
CA PHE A 423 -10.92 -3.51 0.41
C PHE A 423 -12.18 -3.80 1.23
N ALA A 424 -12.06 -4.19 2.50
CA ALA A 424 -13.21 -4.18 3.41
C ALA A 424 -13.80 -2.77 3.57
N THR A 425 -12.93 -1.75 3.64
CA THR A 425 -13.36 -0.33 3.66
C THR A 425 -14.07 0.05 2.36
N GLN A 426 -13.58 -0.41 1.20
CA GLN A 426 -14.24 -0.21 -0.10
C GLN A 426 -15.62 -0.87 -0.17
N LEU A 427 -15.73 -2.13 0.26
CA LEU A 427 -17.01 -2.85 0.30
C LEU A 427 -18.03 -2.14 1.19
N ALA A 428 -17.62 -1.64 2.36
CA ALA A 428 -18.47 -0.84 3.23
C ALA A 428 -18.91 0.49 2.59
N ALA A 429 -18.02 1.13 1.83
CA ALA A 429 -18.35 2.35 1.09
C ALA A 429 -19.38 2.10 -0.01
N LEU A 430 -19.24 1.01 -0.77
CA LEU A 430 -20.21 0.64 -1.81
C LEU A 430 -21.59 0.35 -1.21
N GLU A 431 -21.66 -0.41 -0.12
CA GLU A 431 -22.92 -0.65 0.59
C GLU A 431 -23.54 0.68 1.06
N HIS A 432 -22.74 1.58 1.63
CA HIS A 432 -23.22 2.87 2.10
C HIS A 432 -23.76 3.75 0.95
N LEU A 433 -23.06 3.81 -0.18
CA LEU A 433 -23.52 4.54 -1.37
C LEU A 433 -24.90 4.07 -1.83
N VAL A 434 -25.12 2.75 -1.88
CA VAL A 434 -26.39 2.18 -2.34
C VAL A 434 -27.52 2.39 -1.32
N THR A 435 -27.22 2.24 -0.03
CA THR A 435 -28.24 2.29 1.04
C THR A 435 -28.62 3.71 1.44
N ALA A 436 -27.67 4.64 1.50
CA ALA A 436 -27.89 6.00 1.97
C ALA A 436 -28.30 6.99 0.87
N ARG A 437 -27.98 6.70 -0.41
CA ARG A 437 -28.31 7.55 -1.58
C ARG A 437 -27.89 9.01 -1.36
N LEU A 438 -26.60 9.21 -1.12
CA LEU A 438 -26.01 10.50 -0.80
C LEU A 438 -26.20 11.52 -1.96
N ALA A 439 -26.28 12.80 -1.60
CA ALA A 439 -26.26 13.88 -2.59
C ALA A 439 -24.86 13.98 -3.25
N PRO A 440 -24.75 14.51 -4.48
CA PRO A 440 -23.45 14.76 -5.10
C PRO A 440 -22.50 15.57 -4.22
N GLY A 441 -21.23 15.18 -4.18
CA GLY A 441 -20.24 15.77 -3.29
C GLY A 441 -19.23 14.75 -2.78
N LEU A 442 -18.25 15.23 -2.01
CA LEU A 442 -17.24 14.40 -1.37
C LEU A 442 -17.65 14.13 0.08
N HIS A 443 -17.76 12.85 0.44
CA HIS A 443 -18.25 12.40 1.74
C HIS A 443 -17.20 11.56 2.45
N SER A 444 -17.20 11.60 3.78
CA SER A 444 -16.46 10.62 4.58
C SER A 444 -17.26 9.32 4.67
N LEU A 445 -16.56 8.19 4.82
CA LEU A 445 -17.20 6.96 5.25
C LEU A 445 -17.74 7.16 6.69
N PRO A 446 -18.99 6.80 6.99
CA PRO A 446 -19.56 6.95 8.33
C PRO A 446 -18.78 6.18 9.41
N ASP A 447 -18.72 6.73 10.62
CA ASP A 447 -17.96 6.17 11.74
C ASP A 447 -18.44 4.78 12.16
N ASP A 448 -19.73 4.46 12.00
CA ASP A 448 -20.29 3.14 12.27
C ASP A 448 -19.84 2.10 11.23
N ALA A 449 -19.75 2.49 9.96
CA ALA A 449 -19.18 1.64 8.90
C ALA A 449 -17.69 1.38 9.14
N VAL A 450 -16.91 2.42 9.52
CA VAL A 450 -15.50 2.29 9.91
C VAL A 450 -15.35 1.36 11.12
N ALA A 451 -16.18 1.54 12.16
CA ALA A 451 -16.15 0.71 13.36
C ALA A 451 -16.51 -0.76 13.06
N ARG A 452 -17.46 -1.01 12.15
CA ARG A 452 -17.80 -2.37 11.70
C ARG A 452 -16.63 -3.04 10.99
N VAL A 453 -15.95 -2.34 10.08
CA VAL A 453 -14.75 -2.86 9.40
C VAL A 453 -13.65 -3.18 10.43
N ALA A 454 -13.39 -2.26 11.37
CA ALA A 454 -12.41 -2.48 12.43
C ALA A 454 -12.76 -3.67 13.33
N ALA A 455 -14.03 -3.84 13.69
CA ALA A 455 -14.50 -4.97 14.49
C ALA A 455 -14.36 -6.31 13.73
N SER A 456 -14.69 -6.34 12.44
CA SER A 456 -14.48 -7.51 11.59
C SER A 456 -13.00 -7.86 11.47
N ALA A 457 -12.14 -6.86 11.34
CA ALA A 457 -10.69 -7.04 11.31
C ALA A 457 -10.15 -7.58 12.63
N ALA A 458 -10.55 -6.98 13.75
CA ALA A 458 -10.18 -7.45 15.07
C ALA A 458 -10.60 -8.91 15.29
N ALA A 459 -11.83 -9.28 14.92
CA ALA A 459 -12.32 -10.65 15.03
C ALA A 459 -11.55 -11.62 14.13
N ALA A 460 -11.32 -11.27 12.86
CA ALA A 460 -10.58 -12.10 11.90
C ALA A 460 -9.12 -12.32 12.33
N HIS A 461 -8.52 -11.31 12.94
CA HIS A 461 -7.16 -11.37 13.50
C HIS A 461 -7.14 -11.78 14.97
N GLY A 462 -8.23 -12.32 15.53
CA GLY A 462 -8.26 -12.86 16.90
C GLY A 462 -7.83 -11.86 17.98
N VAL A 463 -8.00 -10.57 17.73
CA VAL A 463 -7.69 -9.51 18.69
C VAL A 463 -8.73 -9.58 19.81
N LEU A 464 -8.25 -9.87 21.02
CA LEU A 464 -9.09 -9.90 22.22
C LEU A 464 -9.37 -8.45 22.64
N LEU A 465 -10.65 -8.09 22.66
CA LEU A 465 -11.13 -6.78 23.10
C LEU A 465 -11.77 -6.90 24.47
N ASP A 466 -11.47 -5.95 25.36
CA ASP A 466 -12.24 -5.77 26.59
C ASP A 466 -13.69 -5.38 26.25
N PRO A 467 -14.68 -5.83 27.02
CA PRO A 467 -16.07 -5.47 26.80
C PRO A 467 -16.25 -3.96 27.00
N ALA A 468 -17.00 -3.32 26.09
CA ALA A 468 -17.44 -1.95 26.29
C ALA A 468 -18.37 -1.90 27.51
N ASP A 469 -17.99 -1.14 28.53
CA ASP A 469 -18.73 -1.06 29.79
C ASP A 469 -19.71 0.14 29.85
N GLY A 470 -19.92 0.79 28.71
CA GLY A 470 -20.82 1.94 28.56
C GLY A 470 -20.31 3.24 29.19
N ARG A 471 -19.19 3.22 29.94
CA ARG A 471 -18.69 4.39 30.68
C ARG A 471 -18.05 5.47 29.79
N HIS A 472 -17.81 5.13 28.53
CA HIS A 472 -17.12 5.97 27.55
C HIS A 472 -17.90 6.10 26.23
N GLU A 473 -19.23 5.93 26.24
CA GLU A 473 -20.07 6.03 25.01
C GLU A 473 -20.04 7.43 24.37
N ASP A 474 -19.78 8.48 25.17
CA ASP A 474 -19.64 9.86 24.71
C ASP A 474 -18.20 10.21 24.24
N GLU A 475 -17.23 9.30 24.36
CA GLU A 475 -15.89 9.56 23.84
C GLU A 475 -15.89 9.52 22.31
N PRO A 476 -15.21 10.47 21.64
CA PRO A 476 -15.08 10.43 20.19
C PRO A 476 -14.43 9.11 19.79
N ARG A 477 -15.15 8.27 19.05
CA ARG A 477 -14.54 7.09 18.43
C ARG A 477 -13.44 7.57 17.49
N PRO A 478 -12.30 6.87 17.40
CA PRO A 478 -11.22 7.24 16.48
C PRO A 478 -11.67 6.99 15.03
N GLY A 479 -12.50 7.88 14.48
CA GLY A 479 -12.87 7.90 13.06
C GLY A 479 -11.77 8.53 12.20
N ARG A 480 -10.89 9.34 12.82
CA ARG A 480 -9.80 10.07 12.15
C ARG A 480 -8.53 10.04 13.00
N PHE A 481 -7.54 9.25 12.61
CA PHE A 481 -6.17 9.47 13.06
C PHE A 481 -5.60 10.67 12.29
N GLY A 482 -5.01 11.64 13.00
CA GLY A 482 -4.60 12.96 12.48
C GLY A 482 -4.03 12.93 11.05
N VAL A 483 -4.37 13.86 10.16
CA VAL A 483 -4.23 15.31 10.31
C VAL A 483 -5.35 16.01 9.53
N THR A 484 -6.25 16.72 10.20
CA THR A 484 -7.06 17.75 9.54
C THR A 484 -6.23 19.01 9.39
N ALA A 485 -5.70 19.20 8.17
CA ALA A 485 -5.70 20.43 7.37
C ALA A 485 -5.13 20.07 5.99
#